data_AF-A0A958PAF8-F1
#
_entry.id   AF-A0A958PAF8-F1
#
_cell.length_a   1.000
_cell.length_b   1.000
_cell.length_c   1.000
_cell.angle_alpha   90.00
_cell.angle_beta   90.00
_cell.angle_gamma   90.00
#
_symmetry.space_group_name_H-M   'P 1'
#
loop_
_entity.id
_entity.type
_entity.pdbx_description
1 polymer ?
#
loop_
_entity_poly.entity_id
_entity_poly.type
_entity_poly.pdbx_seq_one_letter_code
_entity_poly.pdbx_strand_id
1 'polypeptide(L)'
;LLRRRLHRERSNLIENNIRFRCIGDIDLLPKATRKEVDKTIEETANCTGMQLTFALSYGGQQEIVLAAKKFAEQVKSGALKIEDLNEESFRSLLPSNFIPDPDLILRTSGESRISNFFLWQAAYAEILVTPKMWPDFQIEDLQWALQKFYQTERRFGRISEQLNRSVAESSLAKMKSLL
;
A
#
# COMPACT_ATOMS: atom_id res chain seq x y z
N LEU A 1 -8.49 -3.91 21.92
CA LEU A 1 -8.89 -2.67 21.22
C LEU A 1 -9.33 -2.93 19.78
N LEU A 2 -8.48 -3.55 18.95
CA LEU A 2 -8.79 -3.86 17.53
C LEU A 2 -10.16 -4.51 17.31
N ARG A 3 -10.47 -5.61 18.01
CA ARG A 3 -11.78 -6.30 17.94
C ARG A 3 -12.97 -5.34 18.09
N ARG A 4 -12.93 -4.47 19.11
CA ARG A 4 -14.02 -3.53 19.40
C ARG A 4 -14.16 -2.45 18.32
N ARG A 5 -13.04 -1.99 17.74
CA ARG A 5 -13.07 -1.03 16.64
C ARG A 5 -13.61 -1.66 15.36
N LEU A 6 -13.09 -2.82 14.95
CA LEU A 6 -13.59 -3.51 13.76
C LEU A 6 -15.08 -3.82 13.86
N HIS A 7 -15.54 -4.28 15.03
CA HIS A 7 -16.96 -4.52 15.25
C HIS A 7 -17.83 -3.27 15.04
N ARG A 8 -17.38 -2.12 15.51
CA ARG A 8 -18.12 -0.86 15.46
C ARG A 8 -18.09 -0.22 14.08
N GLU A 9 -16.93 -0.22 13.44
CA GLU A 9 -16.71 0.50 12.19
C GLU A 9 -17.09 -0.31 10.95
N ARG A 10 -17.44 -1.60 11.09
CA ARG A 10 -17.68 -2.45 9.92
C ARG A 10 -18.82 -1.96 9.03
N SER A 11 -19.95 -1.57 9.62
CA SER A 11 -21.06 -1.00 8.84
C SER A 11 -20.61 0.24 8.08
N ASN A 12 -19.79 1.08 8.71
CA ASN A 12 -19.23 2.26 8.06
C ASN A 12 -18.31 1.90 6.88
N LEU A 13 -17.49 0.83 6.99
CA LEU A 13 -16.68 0.34 5.87
C LEU A 13 -17.56 -0.05 4.67
N ILE A 14 -18.65 -0.78 4.92
CA ILE A 14 -19.58 -1.22 3.86
C ILE A 14 -20.31 -0.02 3.25
N GLU A 15 -20.87 0.86 4.07
CA GLU A 15 -21.58 2.08 3.65
C GLU A 15 -20.70 3.00 2.78
N ASN A 16 -19.39 3.05 3.06
CA ASN A 16 -18.42 3.84 2.29
C ASN A 16 -17.75 3.05 1.15
N ASN A 17 -18.23 1.85 0.84
CA ASN A 17 -17.68 0.98 -0.20
C ASN A 17 -16.17 0.70 -0.03
N ILE A 18 -15.73 0.47 1.21
CA ILE A 18 -14.32 0.22 1.57
C ILE A 18 -14.10 -1.28 1.73
N ARG A 19 -13.16 -1.84 0.95
CA ARG A 19 -12.73 -3.23 1.09
C ARG A 19 -11.64 -3.32 2.14
N PHE A 20 -11.91 -4.04 3.23
CA PHE A 20 -10.93 -4.28 4.28
C PHE A 20 -10.09 -5.52 4.01
N ARG A 21 -8.77 -5.42 4.21
CA ARG A 21 -7.82 -6.51 4.04
C ARG A 21 -6.79 -6.49 5.16
N CYS A 22 -6.05 -7.59 5.30
CA CYS A 22 -4.94 -7.69 6.24
C CYS A 22 -3.73 -8.34 5.57
N ILE A 23 -2.55 -8.01 6.09
CA ILE A 23 -1.26 -8.65 5.80
C ILE A 23 -0.50 -8.86 7.11
N GLY A 24 0.51 -9.74 7.08
CA GLY A 24 1.26 -10.18 8.25
C GLY A 24 0.68 -11.45 8.88
N ASP A 25 1.23 -11.82 10.04
CA ASP A 25 0.84 -13.06 10.72
C ASP A 25 -0.38 -12.84 11.63
N ILE A 26 -1.55 -12.91 11.02
CA ILE A 26 -2.83 -12.79 11.70
C ILE A 26 -3.20 -14.03 12.54
N ASP A 27 -2.42 -15.11 12.51
CA ASP A 27 -2.62 -16.28 13.38
C ASP A 27 -2.08 -16.03 14.79
N LEU A 28 -1.15 -15.07 14.95
CA LEU A 28 -0.69 -14.60 16.26
C LEU A 28 -1.74 -13.80 17.03
N LEU A 29 -2.87 -13.46 16.40
CA LEU A 29 -3.95 -12.72 17.06
C LEU A 29 -4.75 -13.64 17.99
N PRO A 30 -5.23 -13.13 19.14
CA PRO A 30 -6.18 -13.87 19.97
C PRO A 30 -7.40 -14.32 19.14
N LYS A 31 -7.85 -15.56 19.31
CA LYS A 31 -8.93 -16.18 18.50
C LYS A 31 -10.15 -15.27 18.29
N ALA A 32 -10.61 -14.59 19.34
CA ALA A 32 -11.76 -13.68 19.25
C ALA A 32 -11.48 -12.43 18.41
N THR A 33 -10.24 -11.92 18.40
CA THR A 33 -9.81 -10.83 17.53
C THR A 33 -9.68 -11.31 16.09
N ARG A 34 -9.09 -12.49 15.89
CA ARG A 34 -8.94 -13.09 14.55
C ARG A 34 -10.30 -13.30 13.88
N LYS A 35 -11.26 -13.88 14.60
CA LYS A 35 -12.64 -14.06 14.10
C LYS A 35 -13.28 -12.74 13.64
N GLU A 36 -13.03 -11.64 14.35
CA GLU A 36 -13.55 -10.34 13.97
C GLU A 36 -12.86 -9.76 12.74
N VAL A 37 -11.54 -9.99 12.59
CA VAL A 37 -10.77 -9.63 11.38
C VAL A 37 -11.31 -10.39 10.18
N ASP A 38 -11.41 -11.73 10.26
CA ASP A 38 -11.90 -12.56 9.17
C ASP A 38 -13.32 -12.16 8.75
N LYS A 39 -14.21 -11.95 9.73
CA LYS A 39 -15.58 -11.51 9.48
C LYS A 39 -15.62 -10.15 8.77
N THR A 40 -14.77 -9.19 9.15
CA THR A 40 -14.70 -7.89 8.46
C THR A 40 -14.15 -8.02 7.03
N ILE A 41 -13.16 -8.89 6.80
CA ILE A 41 -12.64 -9.16 5.45
C ILE A 41 -13.75 -9.76 4.56
N GLU A 42 -14.50 -10.72 5.08
CA GLU A 42 -15.60 -11.39 4.36
C GLU A 42 -16.74 -10.42 4.04
N GLU A 43 -17.25 -9.68 5.03
CA GLU A 43 -18.40 -8.79 4.86
C GLU A 43 -18.07 -7.57 3.96
N THR A 44 -16.80 -7.23 3.77
CA THR A 44 -16.35 -6.15 2.87
C THR A 44 -15.78 -6.66 1.54
N ALA A 45 -15.83 -7.97 1.26
CA ALA A 45 -15.15 -8.57 0.11
C ALA A 45 -15.65 -8.08 -1.25
N ASN A 46 -16.93 -7.71 -1.33
CA ASN A 46 -17.59 -7.20 -2.54
C ASN A 46 -17.45 -5.68 -2.72
N CYS A 47 -16.85 -4.98 -1.76
CA CYS A 47 -16.59 -3.55 -1.91
C CYS A 47 -15.52 -3.30 -2.98
N THR A 48 -15.76 -2.32 -3.84
CA THR A 48 -14.94 -2.00 -5.02
C THR A 48 -14.26 -0.63 -4.93
N GLY A 49 -14.55 0.15 -3.89
CA GLY A 49 -13.96 1.46 -3.66
C GLY A 49 -12.57 1.37 -3.02
N MET A 50 -12.35 2.16 -1.98
CA MET A 50 -11.04 2.23 -1.31
C MET A 50 -10.65 0.87 -0.71
N GLN A 51 -9.38 0.48 -0.87
CA GLN A 51 -8.82 -0.65 -0.14
C GLN A 51 -8.15 -0.16 1.15
N LEU A 52 -8.64 -0.63 2.30
CA LEU A 52 -8.02 -0.40 3.59
C LEU A 52 -7.32 -1.68 4.05
N THR A 53 -5.98 -1.66 4.05
CA THR A 53 -5.20 -2.83 4.48
C THR A 53 -4.50 -2.57 5.81
N PHE A 54 -4.74 -3.45 6.78
CA PHE A 54 -4.01 -3.42 8.05
C PHE A 54 -2.83 -4.39 8.03
N ALA A 55 -1.65 -3.89 8.44
CA ALA A 55 -0.46 -4.70 8.66
C ALA A 55 -0.44 -5.16 10.12
N LEU A 56 -0.83 -6.40 10.39
CA LEU A 56 -0.97 -6.97 11.72
C LEU A 56 0.08 -8.06 11.94
N SER A 57 0.91 -7.92 12.98
CA SER A 57 2.08 -8.78 13.20
C SER A 57 2.93 -8.91 11.92
N TYR A 58 3.15 -7.78 11.25
CA TYR A 58 3.79 -7.70 9.95
C TYR A 58 5.23 -7.21 10.07
N GLY A 59 6.11 -7.75 9.22
CA GLY A 59 7.42 -7.19 8.93
C GLY A 59 7.84 -7.49 7.50
N GLY A 60 8.45 -6.52 6.82
CA GLY A 60 8.89 -6.66 5.42
C GLY A 60 9.93 -7.76 5.23
N GLN A 61 10.85 -7.95 6.17
CA GLN A 61 11.78 -9.08 6.16
C GLN A 61 11.04 -10.43 6.25
N GLN A 62 10.05 -10.55 7.13
CA GLN A 62 9.24 -11.76 7.25
C GLN A 62 8.50 -12.03 5.92
N GLU A 63 7.96 -10.99 5.31
CA GLU A 63 7.26 -11.09 4.03
C GLU A 63 8.17 -11.60 2.90
N ILE A 64 9.38 -11.05 2.78
CA ILE A 64 10.39 -11.50 1.81
C ILE A 64 10.76 -12.97 2.03
N VAL A 65 10.95 -13.37 3.30
CA VAL A 65 11.25 -14.78 3.63
C VAL A 65 10.10 -15.71 3.25
N LEU A 66 8.84 -15.30 3.45
CA LEU A 66 7.67 -16.09 3.05
C LEU A 66 7.60 -16.26 1.53
N ALA A 67 7.83 -15.19 0.76
CA ALA A 67 7.88 -15.26 -0.69
C ALA A 67 9.02 -16.15 -1.20
N ALA A 68 10.22 -16.04 -0.60
CA ALA A 68 11.36 -16.88 -0.94
C ALA A 68 11.10 -18.38 -0.65
N LYS A 69 10.45 -18.70 0.48
CA LYS A 69 10.03 -20.08 0.79
C LYS A 69 9.03 -20.61 -0.23
N LYS A 70 8.01 -19.81 -0.57
CA LYS A 70 7.00 -20.16 -1.58
C LYS A 70 7.63 -20.41 -2.95
N PHE A 71 8.59 -19.57 -3.35
CA PHE A 71 9.36 -19.77 -4.57
C PHE A 71 10.12 -21.10 -4.55
N ALA A 72 10.88 -21.36 -3.48
CA ALA A 72 11.67 -22.58 -3.33
C ALA A 72 10.80 -23.85 -3.36
N GLU A 73 9.60 -23.81 -2.77
CA GLU A 73 8.63 -24.90 -2.83
C GLU A 73 8.15 -25.15 -4.27
N GLN A 74 7.85 -24.09 -5.04
CA GLN A 74 7.41 -24.21 -6.43
C GLN A 74 8.52 -24.71 -7.36
N VAL A 75 9.78 -24.32 -7.11
CA VAL A 75 10.95 -24.88 -7.82
C VAL A 75 11.12 -26.35 -7.48
N LYS A 76 11.04 -26.71 -6.19
CA LYS A 76 11.16 -28.11 -5.74
C LYS A 76 10.08 -29.02 -6.34
N SER A 77 8.87 -28.50 -6.54
CA SER A 77 7.78 -29.25 -7.18
C SER A 77 7.86 -29.28 -8.71
N GLY A 78 8.83 -28.58 -9.32
CA GLY A 78 8.95 -28.44 -10.78
C GLY A 78 7.91 -27.51 -11.42
N ALA A 79 7.17 -26.72 -10.62
CA ALA A 79 6.17 -25.78 -11.11
C ALA A 79 6.79 -24.49 -11.65
N LEU A 80 7.97 -24.11 -11.15
CA LEU A 80 8.78 -22.99 -11.63
C LEU A 80 10.23 -23.45 -11.82
N LYS A 81 10.97 -22.75 -12.68
CA LYS A 81 12.42 -22.87 -12.76
C LYS A 81 13.10 -21.65 -12.14
N ILE A 82 14.38 -21.80 -11.79
CA ILE A 82 15.15 -20.71 -11.19
C ILE A 82 15.26 -19.53 -12.16
N GLU A 83 15.37 -19.83 -13.45
CA GLU A 83 15.50 -18.86 -14.54
C GLU A 83 14.24 -18.02 -14.76
N ASP A 84 13.08 -18.47 -14.24
CA ASP A 84 11.81 -17.74 -14.32
C ASP A 84 11.68 -16.67 -13.22
N LEU A 85 12.63 -16.60 -12.28
CA LEU A 85 12.62 -15.64 -11.20
C LEU A 85 13.13 -14.27 -11.65
N ASN A 86 12.29 -13.26 -11.48
CA ASN A 86 12.61 -11.85 -11.66
C ASN A 86 11.84 -11.01 -10.63
N GLU A 87 11.98 -9.69 -10.67
CA GLU A 87 11.33 -8.79 -9.72
C GLU A 87 9.79 -8.90 -9.76
N GLU A 88 9.19 -9.03 -10.95
CA GLU A 88 7.74 -9.15 -11.13
C GLU A 88 7.22 -10.50 -10.61
N SER A 89 7.88 -11.60 -10.98
CA SER A 89 7.50 -12.93 -10.52
C SER A 89 7.70 -13.07 -9.02
N PHE A 90 8.77 -12.51 -8.44
CA PHE A 90 8.94 -12.44 -6.99
C PHE A 90 7.87 -11.57 -6.30
N ARG A 91 7.54 -10.41 -6.89
CA ARG A 91 6.47 -9.52 -6.41
C ARG A 91 5.10 -10.21 -6.34
N SER A 92 4.83 -11.13 -7.27
CA SER A 92 3.61 -11.95 -7.27
C SER A 92 3.55 -12.96 -6.12
N LEU A 93 4.71 -13.33 -5.55
CA LEU A 93 4.81 -14.29 -4.45
C LEU A 93 4.68 -13.64 -3.07
N LEU A 94 4.84 -12.32 -2.97
CA LEU A 94 4.68 -11.58 -1.72
C LEU A 94 3.23 -11.67 -1.21
N PRO A 95 3.00 -11.93 0.09
CA PRO A 95 1.68 -11.84 0.72
C PRO A 95 0.88 -10.57 0.39
N SER A 96 1.55 -9.42 0.24
CA SER A 96 0.91 -8.17 -0.15
C SER A 96 0.67 -8.01 -1.65
N ASN A 97 0.77 -9.07 -2.47
CA ASN A 97 0.81 -8.94 -3.93
C ASN A 97 -0.36 -8.12 -4.54
N PHE A 98 -1.50 -8.11 -3.84
CA PHE A 98 -2.73 -7.42 -4.21
C PHE A 98 -2.73 -5.91 -3.93
N ILE A 99 -1.79 -5.40 -3.15
CA ILE A 99 -1.63 -3.98 -2.85
C ILE A 99 -0.71 -3.40 -3.93
N PRO A 100 -0.99 -2.25 -4.55
CA PRO A 100 0.00 -1.58 -5.40
C PRO A 100 1.19 -1.09 -4.58
N ASP A 101 2.32 -0.81 -5.22
CA ASP A 101 3.45 -0.19 -4.52
C ASP A 101 3.05 1.22 -4.05
N PRO A 102 3.42 1.61 -2.82
CA PRO A 102 3.05 2.91 -2.28
C PRO A 102 3.77 4.05 -3.01
N ASP A 103 3.00 5.04 -3.45
CA ASP A 103 3.55 6.33 -3.88
C ASP A 103 4.12 7.15 -2.70
N LEU A 104 3.47 7.07 -1.54
CA LEU A 104 3.75 7.88 -0.36
C LEU A 104 3.67 7.04 0.92
N ILE A 105 4.71 7.12 1.75
CA ILE A 105 4.75 6.55 3.10
C ILE A 105 4.81 7.70 4.10
N LEU A 106 3.75 7.82 4.90
CA LEU A 106 3.65 8.81 5.97
C LEU A 106 4.05 8.21 7.31
N ARG A 107 4.99 8.84 8.00
CA ARG A 107 5.44 8.42 9.32
C ARG A 107 5.32 9.55 10.34
N THR A 108 4.59 9.28 11.41
CA THR A 108 4.43 10.20 12.55
C THR A 108 5.55 10.05 13.58
N SER A 109 5.52 10.86 14.63
CA SER A 109 6.41 10.87 15.80
C SER A 109 7.88 11.25 15.55
N GLY A 110 8.22 11.80 14.39
CA GLY A 110 9.55 12.32 14.09
C GLY A 110 10.64 11.27 13.85
N GLU A 111 10.30 9.99 13.83
CA GLU A 111 11.27 8.92 13.68
C GLU A 111 11.63 8.69 12.20
N SER A 112 12.83 9.10 11.79
CA SER A 112 13.31 8.95 10.40
C SER A 112 13.86 7.56 10.09
N ARG A 113 12.99 6.55 10.13
CA ARG A 113 13.32 5.16 9.75
C ARG A 113 12.11 4.49 9.11
N ILE A 114 12.31 3.42 8.34
CA ILE A 114 11.19 2.63 7.80
C ILE A 114 10.67 1.60 8.82
N SER A 115 11.52 1.16 9.75
CA SER A 115 11.20 0.15 10.78
C SER A 115 10.59 -1.14 10.21
N ASN A 116 11.22 -1.73 9.19
CA ASN A 116 10.79 -3.01 8.61
C ASN A 116 9.38 -2.97 8.00
N PHE A 117 8.91 -1.81 7.54
CA PHE A 117 7.62 -1.66 6.86
C PHE A 117 7.82 -1.62 5.34
N PHE A 118 7.12 -2.49 4.60
CA PHE A 118 7.06 -2.47 3.13
C PHE A 118 8.43 -2.42 2.44
N LEU A 119 9.39 -3.25 2.88
CA LEU A 119 10.78 -3.14 2.41
C LEU A 119 10.95 -3.34 0.89
N TRP A 120 10.12 -4.21 0.28
CA TRP A 120 10.15 -4.41 -1.17
C TRP A 120 9.36 -3.33 -1.90
N GLN A 121 8.15 -3.06 -1.42
CA GLN A 121 7.17 -2.18 -2.04
C GLN A 121 7.58 -0.70 -1.95
N ALA A 122 8.30 -0.31 -0.89
CA ALA A 122 8.73 1.06 -0.65
C ALA A 122 9.93 1.50 -1.50
N ALA A 123 10.42 0.68 -2.43
CA ALA A 123 11.65 0.94 -3.19
C ALA A 123 11.67 2.32 -3.88
N TYR A 124 10.51 2.82 -4.32
CA TYR A 124 10.35 4.11 -4.98
C TYR A 124 9.37 5.06 -4.28
N ALA A 125 8.94 4.71 -3.06
CA ALA A 125 7.99 5.50 -2.32
C ALA A 125 8.63 6.80 -1.81
N GLU A 126 7.90 7.91 -1.89
CA GLU A 126 8.28 9.10 -1.15
C GLU A 126 8.02 8.88 0.34
N ILE A 127 9.00 9.12 1.19
CA ILE A 127 8.87 8.97 2.63
C ILE A 127 8.77 10.34 3.25
N LEU A 128 7.61 10.66 3.83
CA LEU A 128 7.38 11.90 4.53
C LEU A 128 7.22 11.63 6.03
N VAL A 129 8.07 12.30 6.83
CA VAL A 129 8.11 12.17 8.28
C VAL A 129 7.60 13.46 8.93
N THR A 130 6.67 13.34 9.88
CA THR A 130 6.17 14.45 10.69
C THR A 130 6.49 14.23 12.17
N PRO A 131 6.88 15.28 12.92
CA PRO A 131 7.08 15.18 14.37
C PRO A 131 5.77 14.95 15.15
N LYS A 132 4.60 15.18 14.54
CA LYS A 132 3.30 15.04 15.20
C LYS A 132 3.05 13.60 15.63
N MET A 133 2.53 13.39 16.85
CA MET A 133 2.19 12.06 17.35
C MET A 133 0.91 11.54 16.69
N TRP A 134 0.80 10.21 16.52
CA TRP A 134 -0.36 9.58 15.85
C TRP A 134 -1.72 9.96 16.47
N PRO A 135 -1.89 10.01 17.81
CA PRO A 135 -3.17 10.42 18.41
C PRO A 135 -3.57 11.87 18.08
N ASP A 136 -2.59 12.72 17.77
CA ASP A 136 -2.80 14.14 17.46
C ASP A 136 -2.95 14.38 15.95
N PHE A 137 -2.67 13.38 15.10
CA PHE A 137 -2.73 13.50 13.65
C PHE A 137 -4.19 13.65 13.17
N GLN A 138 -4.45 14.72 12.45
CA GLN A 138 -5.77 15.15 11.94
C GLN A 138 -5.79 15.18 10.41
N ILE A 139 -6.97 15.48 9.85
CA ILE A 139 -7.18 15.53 8.40
C ILE A 139 -6.35 16.64 7.72
N GLU A 140 -6.11 17.76 8.40
CA GLU A 140 -5.29 18.86 7.90
C GLU A 140 -3.83 18.44 7.72
N ASP A 141 -3.32 17.54 8.58
CA ASP A 141 -1.96 17.02 8.46
C ASP A 141 -1.85 16.07 7.25
N LEU A 142 -2.88 15.28 6.97
CA LEU A 142 -2.94 14.46 5.76
C LEU A 142 -2.97 15.35 4.51
N GLN A 143 -3.77 16.41 4.51
CA GLN A 143 -3.82 17.37 3.41
C GLN A 143 -2.45 18.02 3.17
N TRP A 144 -1.78 18.46 4.23
CA TRP A 144 -0.42 18.98 4.15
C TRP A 144 0.56 17.96 3.57
N ALA A 145 0.49 16.70 4.01
CA ALA A 145 1.35 15.64 3.54
C ALA A 145 1.15 15.34 2.05
N LEU A 146 -0.10 15.32 1.59
CA LEU A 146 -0.44 15.16 0.17
C LEU A 146 0.04 16.36 -0.66
N GLN A 147 -0.13 17.58 -0.17
CA GLN A 147 0.39 18.78 -0.84
C GLN A 147 1.91 18.72 -0.99
N LYS A 148 2.63 18.27 0.04
CA LYS A 148 4.08 18.07 -0.03
C LYS A 148 4.46 17.02 -1.08
N PHE A 149 3.79 15.88 -1.08
CA PHE A 149 3.99 14.84 -2.09
C PHE A 149 3.78 15.36 -3.53
N TYR A 150 2.76 16.19 -3.77
CA TYR A 150 2.54 16.78 -5.10
C TYR A 150 3.57 17.85 -5.50
N GLN A 151 4.20 18.52 -4.52
CA GLN A 151 5.22 19.55 -4.76
C GLN A 151 6.59 18.95 -5.03
N THR A 152 6.84 17.72 -4.62
CA THR A 152 8.08 17.03 -4.91
C THR A 152 8.17 16.79 -6.42
N GLU A 153 9.02 17.57 -7.10
CA GLU A 153 9.43 17.25 -8.46
C GLU A 153 9.93 15.81 -8.45
N ARG A 154 9.29 14.92 -9.22
CA ARG A 154 9.78 13.55 -9.42
C ARG A 154 11.13 13.64 -10.15
N ARG A 155 12.20 13.87 -9.38
CA ARG A 155 13.58 14.02 -9.85
C ARG A 155 14.14 12.73 -10.46
N PHE A 156 13.43 11.61 -10.27
CA PHE A 156 13.72 10.34 -10.91
C PHE A 156 12.48 9.86 -11.69
N GLY A 157 12.55 9.96 -13.02
CA GLY A 157 11.64 9.25 -13.92
C GLY A 157 10.69 10.08 -14.78
N ARG A 158 10.78 11.41 -14.81
CA ARG A 158 10.24 12.19 -15.94
C ARG A 158 11.39 12.91 -16.63
N ILE A 159 11.70 12.45 -17.85
CA ILE A 159 12.37 13.27 -18.85
C ILE A 159 11.50 14.52 -18.98
N SER A 160 12.02 15.65 -18.51
CA SER A 160 11.36 16.96 -18.46
C SER A 160 10.78 17.41 -19.81
N GLU A 161 11.18 16.78 -20.91
CA GLU A 161 10.65 17.01 -22.26
C GLU A 161 9.26 16.40 -22.52
N GLN A 162 8.88 15.27 -21.90
CA GLN A 162 7.59 14.61 -22.19
C GLN A 162 6.39 15.34 -21.59
N LEU A 163 6.55 15.97 -20.42
CA LEU A 163 5.51 16.80 -19.82
C LEU A 163 5.24 18.06 -20.63
N ASN A 164 6.30 18.74 -21.08
CA ASN A 164 6.17 19.94 -21.90
C ASN A 164 5.47 19.66 -23.24
N ARG A 165 5.72 18.48 -23.85
CA ARG A 165 5.07 18.08 -25.09
C ARG A 165 3.58 17.79 -24.91
N SER A 166 3.20 17.05 -23.86
CA SER A 166 1.79 16.70 -23.60
C SER A 166 0.92 17.92 -23.23
N VAL A 167 1.48 18.88 -22.47
CA VAL A 167 0.77 20.10 -22.07
C VAL A 167 0.63 21.05 -23.26
N ALA A 168 1.67 21.19 -24.09
CA ALA A 168 1.62 21.97 -25.32
C ALA A 168 0.63 21.38 -26.34
N GLU A 169 0.63 20.07 -26.55
CA GLU A 169 -0.27 19.38 -27.48
C GLU A 169 -1.74 19.46 -27.04
N SER A 170 -2.05 19.32 -25.74
CA SER A 170 -3.43 19.45 -25.25
C SER A 170 -3.94 20.90 -25.32
N SER A 171 -3.06 21.88 -25.12
CA SER A 171 -3.39 23.31 -25.22
C SER A 171 -3.63 23.72 -26.67
N LEU A 172 -2.82 23.20 -27.61
CA LEU A 172 -2.98 23.43 -29.05
C LEU A 172 -4.26 22.76 -29.60
N ALA A 173 -4.59 21.56 -29.12
CA ALA A 173 -5.83 20.85 -29.48
C ALA A 173 -7.08 21.60 -29.00
N LYS A 174 -7.07 22.14 -27.78
CA LYS A 174 -8.15 22.99 -27.27
C LYS A 174 -8.31 24.27 -28.08
N MET A 175 -7.22 24.94 -28.44
CA MET A 175 -7.27 26.17 -29.26
C MET A 175 -7.81 25.92 -30.67
N LYS A 176 -7.45 24.80 -31.31
CA LYS A 176 -7.98 24.43 -32.63
C LYS A 176 -9.44 23.99 -32.62
N SER A 177 -9.99 23.56 -31.48
CA SER A 177 -11.41 23.23 -31.35
C SER A 177 -12.32 24.46 -31.12
N LEU A 178 -11.71 25.63 -30.88
CA LEU A 178 -12.37 26.91 -30.63
C LEU A 178 -12.33 27.86 -31.86
N LEU A 179 -11.75 27.40 -32.98
CA LEU A 179 -11.76 28.04 -34.30
C LEU A 179 -12.49 27.13 -35.29
#